data_AF-A0AA95MWW7-F1
#
_entry.id   AF-A0AA95MWW7-F1
#
_cell.length_a   1.000
_cell.length_b   1.000
_cell.length_c   1.000
_cell.angle_alpha   90.00
_cell.angle_beta   90.00
_cell.angle_gamma   90.00
#
_symmetry.space_group_name_H-M   'P 1'
#
loop_
_entity.id
_entity.type
_entity.pdbx_description
1 polymer ?
#
loop_
_entity_poly.entity_id
_entity_poly.type
_entity_poly.pdbx_seq_one_letter_code
_entity_poly.pdbx_strand_id
1 'polypeptide(L)'
;MFEDFTLWNWLTIASLVVNLITMILVIVSLTKKRSIHVEQQASAQVAASKQTKPAEVSGVVFCRNCGNQFDSSRSSCPSCHAPR
;
A
#
# COMPACT_ATOMS: atom_id res chain seq x y z
N MET A 1 -42.29 8.47 23.77
CA MET A 1 -41.36 8.27 24.90
C MET A 1 -40.63 6.92 24.85
N PHE A 2 -41.32 5.78 24.70
CA PHE A 2 -40.61 4.48 24.58
C PHE A 2 -39.91 4.30 23.21
N GLU A 3 -40.50 4.79 22.11
CA GLU A 3 -39.92 4.71 20.76
C GLU A 3 -38.65 5.56 20.58
N ASP A 4 -38.54 6.67 21.31
CA ASP A 4 -37.37 7.55 21.27
C ASP A 4 -36.14 6.86 21.89
N PHE A 5 -36.33 6.12 22.98
CA PHE A 5 -35.26 5.38 23.65
C PHE A 5 -34.73 4.23 22.81
N THR A 6 -35.59 3.50 22.09
CA THR A 6 -35.19 2.41 21.19
C THR A 6 -34.50 2.93 19.94
N LEU A 7 -34.93 4.06 19.37
CA LEU A 7 -34.24 4.70 18.24
C LEU A 7 -32.83 5.18 18.62
N TRP A 8 -32.69 5.86 19.76
CA TRP A 8 -31.38 6.31 20.23
C TRP A 8 -30.44 5.14 20.50
N ASN A 9 -30.93 4.06 21.11
CA ASN A 9 -30.15 2.85 21.34
C ASN A 9 -29.77 2.15 20.03
N TRP A 10 -30.67 2.12 19.05
CA TRP A 10 -30.38 1.57 17.74
C TRP A 10 -29.30 2.37 17.00
N LEU A 11 -29.37 3.70 17.02
CA LEU A 11 -28.38 4.58 16.41
C LEU A 11 -26.99 4.42 17.04
N THR A 12 -26.90 4.31 18.38
CA THR A 12 -25.62 4.10 19.06
C THR A 12 -25.05 2.72 18.73
N ILE A 13 -25.88 1.67 18.70
CA ILE A 13 -25.47 0.33 18.29
C ILE A 13 -24.97 0.34 16.84
N ALA A 14 -25.71 0.96 15.92
CA ALA A 14 -25.31 1.06 14.52
C ALA A 14 -23.98 1.80 14.35
N SER A 15 -23.78 2.91 15.07
CA SER A 15 -22.53 3.66 15.06
C SER A 15 -21.35 2.83 15.58
N LEU A 16 -21.53 2.07 16.66
CA LEU A 16 -20.48 1.19 17.20
C LEU A 16 -20.14 0.07 16.22
N VAL A 17 -21.13 -0.54 15.59
CA VAL A 17 -20.95 -1.59 14.59
C VAL A 17 -20.16 -1.08 13.39
N VAL A 18 -20.54 0.09 12.84
CA VAL A 18 -19.81 0.71 11.72
C VAL A 18 -18.35 0.98 12.11
N ASN A 19 -18.10 1.52 13.31
CA ASN A 19 -16.74 1.81 13.78
C ASN A 19 -15.89 0.54 14.00
N LEU A 20 -16.50 -0.56 14.49
CA LEU A 20 -15.82 -1.84 14.60
C LEU A 20 -15.49 -2.43 13.23
N ILE A 21 -16.40 -2.36 12.27
CA ILE A 21 -16.17 -2.84 10.90
C ILE A 21 -15.05 -2.05 10.24
N THR A 22 -15.05 -0.71 10.33
CA THR A 22 -13.98 0.12 9.76
C THR A 22 -12.63 -0.20 10.40
N MET A 23 -12.58 -0.36 11.73
CA MET A 23 -11.37 -0.76 12.45
C MET A 23 -10.83 -2.11 11.94
N ILE A 24 -11.69 -3.13 11.81
CA ILE A 24 -11.28 -4.46 11.32
C ILE A 24 -10.76 -4.37 9.87
N LEU A 25 -11.43 -3.63 8.99
CA LEU A 25 -10.99 -3.43 7.60
C LEU A 25 -9.63 -2.73 7.52
N VAL A 26 -9.39 -1.74 8.38
CA VAL A 26 -8.09 -1.06 8.47
C VAL A 26 -7.01 -2.01 8.95
N ILE A 27 -7.26 -2.81 10.01
CA ILE A 27 -6.29 -3.80 10.50
C ILE A 27 -5.94 -4.82 9.41
N VAL A 28 -6.95 -5.38 8.72
CA VAL A 28 -6.74 -6.33 7.61
C VAL A 28 -6.02 -5.67 6.44
N SER A 29 -6.32 -4.41 6.13
CA SER A 29 -5.64 -3.67 5.06
C SER A 29 -4.18 -3.37 5.40
N LEU A 30 -3.86 -3.09 6.66
CA LEU A 30 -2.48 -2.87 7.11
C LEU A 30 -1.68 -4.17 7.13
N THR A 31 -2.28 -5.29 7.56
CA THR A 31 -1.62 -6.60 7.51
C THR A 31 -1.43 -7.09 6.07
N LYS A 32 -2.43 -6.89 5.19
CA LYS A 32 -2.33 -7.22 3.76
C LYS A 32 -1.28 -6.37 3.04
N LYS A 33 -1.17 -5.08 3.36
CA LYS A 33 -0.13 -4.18 2.80
C LYS A 33 1.28 -4.54 3.29
N ARG A 34 1.44 -5.07 4.51
CA ARG A 34 2.74 -5.59 4.97
C ARG A 34 3.18 -6.83 4.19
N SER A 35 2.26 -7.73 3.84
CA SER A 35 2.63 -8.95 3.09
C SER A 35 3.12 -8.65 1.68
N ILE A 36 2.53 -7.65 1.00
CA ILE A 36 2.97 -7.25 -0.35
C ILE A 36 4.36 -6.59 -0.32
N HIS A 37 4.70 -5.86 0.75
CA HIS A 37 6.03 -5.25 0.85
C HIS A 37 7.12 -6.25 1.29
N VAL A 38 6.77 -7.26 2.08
CA VAL A 38 7.72 -8.29 2.56
C VAL A 38 8.01 -9.35 1.50
N GLU A 39 7.01 -9.79 0.71
CA GLU A 39 7.22 -10.82 -0.33
C GLU A 39 8.03 -10.27 -1.53
N GLN A 40 7.83 -9.00 -1.89
CA GLN A 40 8.61 -8.36 -2.96
C GLN A 40 10.05 -8.01 -2.53
N GLN A 41 10.33 -7.89 -1.23
CA GLN A 41 11.69 -7.76 -0.70
C GLN A 41 12.39 -9.11 -0.49
N ALA A 42 11.65 -10.19 -0.21
CA ALA A 42 12.22 -11.52 0.00
C ALA A 42 12.56 -12.24 -1.32
N SER A 43 11.75 -12.07 -2.38
CA SER A 43 12.06 -12.67 -3.70
C SER A 43 13.20 -11.95 -4.43
N ALA A 44 13.43 -10.66 -4.14
CA ALA A 44 14.54 -9.90 -4.72
C ALA A 44 15.90 -10.20 -4.07
N GLN A 45 15.96 -10.77 -2.86
CA GLN A 45 17.23 -11.03 -2.18
C GLN A 45 17.88 -12.38 -2.51
N VAL A 46 17.14 -13.37 -3.01
CA VAL A 46 17.75 -14.69 -3.31
C VAL A 46 18.42 -14.73 -4.70
N ALA A 47 18.10 -13.78 -5.58
CA ALA A 47 18.80 -13.62 -6.87
C ALA A 47 20.07 -12.74 -6.78
N ALA A 48 20.33 -12.12 -5.63
CA ALA A 48 21.44 -11.18 -5.44
C ALA A 48 22.70 -11.82 -4.80
N SER A 49 22.81 -13.15 -4.79
CA SER A 49 24.02 -13.87 -4.34
C SER A 49 24.87 -14.38 -5.51
N LYS A 50 24.93 -13.64 -6.61
CA LYS A 50 26.07 -13.68 -7.53
C LYS A 50 26.39 -12.26 -7.98
N GLN A 51 27.68 -11.94 -7.91
CA GLN A 51 28.36 -10.87 -8.65
C GLN A 51 28.54 -9.52 -7.92
N THR A 52 29.52 -9.53 -7.04
CA THR A 52 30.61 -8.55 -6.93
C THR A 52 30.66 -7.43 -7.99
N LYS A 53 30.65 -6.16 -7.51
CA LYS A 53 31.09 -4.87 -8.12
C LYS A 53 30.03 -4.02 -8.87
N PRO A 54 30.21 -2.68 -8.86
CA PRO A 54 30.19 -1.74 -7.74
C PRO A 54 28.90 -0.90 -7.75
N ALA A 55 28.63 -0.20 -6.67
CA ALA A 55 27.46 0.64 -6.45
C ALA A 55 27.23 1.69 -7.57
N GLU A 56 26.34 1.38 -8.51
CA GLU A 56 25.58 2.39 -9.24
C GLU A 56 24.22 2.46 -8.58
N VAL A 57 23.87 3.63 -8.05
CA VAL A 57 22.66 3.87 -7.26
C VAL A 57 21.45 3.79 -8.21
N SER A 58 21.05 2.57 -8.57
CA SER A 58 19.80 2.30 -9.30
C SER A 58 18.65 2.42 -8.30
N GLY A 59 18.38 3.64 -7.86
CA GLY A 59 17.23 3.96 -7.02
C GLY A 59 15.95 3.83 -7.83
N VAL A 60 14.93 3.17 -7.32
CA VAL A 60 13.61 3.20 -7.96
C VAL A 60 13.05 4.62 -7.81
N VAL A 61 12.56 5.22 -8.90
CA VAL A 61 11.89 6.53 -8.88
C VAL A 61 10.42 6.44 -9.26
N PHE A 62 9.65 7.37 -8.74
CA PHE A 62 8.23 7.52 -9.04
C PHE A 62 8.07 8.50 -10.20
N CYS A 63 7.32 8.10 -11.23
CA CYS A 63 6.92 9.01 -12.29
C CYS A 63 6.03 10.13 -11.73
N ARG A 64 6.39 11.38 -11.98
CA ARG A 64 5.56 12.54 -11.58
C ARG A 64 4.27 12.64 -12.38
N ASN A 65 4.22 12.03 -13.57
CA ASN A 65 3.07 12.11 -14.46
C ASN A 65 2.02 11.02 -14.18
N CYS A 66 2.45 9.76 -14.00
CA CYS A 66 1.52 8.63 -13.79
C CYS A 66 1.65 7.93 -12.43
N GLY A 67 2.59 8.34 -11.58
CA GLY A 67 2.82 7.72 -10.28
C GLY A 67 3.46 6.32 -10.34
N ASN A 68 3.75 5.80 -11.54
CA ASN A 68 4.34 4.47 -11.68
C ASN A 68 5.80 4.45 -11.19
N GLN A 69 6.20 3.37 -10.53
CA GLN A 69 7.57 3.17 -10.07
C GLN A 69 8.40 2.54 -11.19
N PHE A 70 9.54 3.13 -11.50
CA PHE A 70 10.43 2.61 -12.51
C PHE A 70 11.90 2.87 -12.17
N ASP A 71 12.78 2.10 -12.78
CA ASP A 71 14.20 2.09 -12.46
C ASP A 71 14.88 3.41 -12.89
N SER A 72 15.81 3.90 -12.05
CA SER A 72 16.48 5.17 -12.35
C SER A 72 17.36 5.16 -13.59
N SER A 73 17.75 3.99 -14.08
CA SER A 73 18.48 3.82 -15.34
C SER A 73 17.67 4.23 -16.57
N ARG A 74 16.34 4.34 -16.46
CA ARG A 74 15.46 4.75 -17.57
C ARG A 74 15.27 6.26 -17.56
N SER A 75 15.54 6.89 -18.71
CA SER A 75 15.34 8.34 -18.94
C SER A 75 13.86 8.72 -19.13
N SER A 76 13.00 7.74 -19.45
CA SER A 76 11.57 7.93 -19.69
C SER A 76 10.74 6.89 -18.96
N CYS A 77 9.55 7.27 -18.51
CA CYS A 77 8.64 6.36 -17.84
C CYS A 77 8.13 5.27 -18.80
N PRO A 78 8.20 3.98 -18.45
CA PRO A 78 7.72 2.89 -19.32
C PRO A 78 6.19 2.83 -19.46
N SER A 79 5.45 3.54 -18.60
CA SER A 79 3.99 3.52 -18.58
C SER A 79 3.37 4.68 -19.36
N CYS A 80 3.93 5.88 -19.26
CA CYS A 80 3.37 7.06 -19.92
C CYS A 80 4.33 7.71 -20.92
N HIS A 81 5.54 7.16 -21.10
CA HIS A 81 6.61 7.68 -21.96
C HIS A 81 7.01 9.14 -21.67
N ALA A 82 6.56 9.71 -20.55
CA ALA A 82 7.00 11.02 -20.11
C ALA A 82 8.49 10.99 -19.77
N PRO A 83 9.26 12.04 -20.13
CA PRO A 83 10.63 12.19 -19.65
C PRO A 83 10.63 12.28 -18.12
N ARG A 84 11.71 11.80 -17.51
CA ARG A 84 11.91 11.82 -16.06
C ARG A 84 11.76 13.21 -15.46
#